data_AF-A0A6L6PNN0-F1
#
_entry.id   AF-A0A6L6PNN0-F1
#
_cell.length_a   1.000
_cell.length_b   1.000
_cell.length_c   1.000
_cell.angle_alpha   90.00
_cell.angle_beta   90.00
_cell.angle_gamma   90.00
#
_symmetry.space_group_name_H-M   'P 1'
#
loop_
_entity.id
_entity.type
_entity.pdbx_description
1 polymer ?
#
loop_
_entity_poly.entity_id
_entity_poly.type
_entity_poly.pdbx_seq_one_letter_code
_entity_poly.pdbx_strand_id
1 'polypeptide(L)'
;MRTLVILLAALLTACANSPRLDREFGSSVRAARAQQTLNPQAGRESPPRPVNGLDAQAAAGAYQNYQQSFITKDDQSNNFTIGGRR
;
A
#
# COMPACT_ATOMS: atom_id res chain seq x y z
N MET A 1 49.11 9.48 4.46
CA MET A 1 48.29 9.83 3.28
C MET A 1 47.54 8.64 2.72
N ARG A 2 48.20 7.51 2.41
CA ARG A 2 47.56 6.30 1.85
C ARG A 2 46.47 5.67 2.74
N THR A 3 46.66 5.66 4.06
CA THR A 3 45.69 5.13 5.04
C THR A 3 44.41 5.99 5.16
N LEU A 4 44.54 7.30 4.98
CA LEU A 4 43.43 8.25 5.08
C LEU A 4 42.49 8.14 3.87
N VAL A 5 43.05 7.88 2.68
CA VAL A 5 42.28 7.61 1.46
C VAL A 5 41.48 6.30 1.57
N ILE A 6 42.06 5.25 2.16
CA ILE A 6 41.39 3.96 2.36
C ILE A 6 40.24 4.09 3.38
N LEU A 7 40.46 4.82 4.48
CA LEU A 7 39.42 5.09 5.47
C LEU A 7 38.27 5.91 4.89
N LEU A 8 38.58 6.94 4.08
CA LEU A 8 37.57 7.74 3.41
C LEU A 8 36.75 6.88 2.45
N ALA A 9 37.39 6.04 1.63
CA ALA A 9 36.69 5.13 0.71
C ALA A 9 35.79 4.12 1.46
N ALA A 10 36.20 3.61 2.62
CA ALA A 10 35.41 2.69 3.43
C ALA A 10 34.18 3.36 4.08
N LEU A 11 34.23 4.66 4.37
CA LEU A 11 33.08 5.42 4.89
C LEU A 11 32.02 5.66 3.81
N LEU A 12 32.42 5.78 2.53
CA LEU A 12 31.48 5.98 1.42
C LEU A 12 30.66 4.72 1.08
N THR A 13 31.14 3.51 1.40
CA THR A 13 30.40 2.26 1.11
C THR A 13 29.22 2.03 2.07
N ALA A 14 29.20 2.71 3.22
CA ALA A 14 28.13 2.60 4.21
C ALA A 14 26.80 3.22 3.74
N CYS A 15 26.83 4.18 2.81
CA CYS A 15 25.61 4.85 2.30
C CYS A 15 25.01 4.17 1.07
N ALA A 16 25.78 3.33 0.36
CA ALA A 16 25.36 2.72 -0.90
C ALA A 16 24.86 1.26 -0.75
N ASN A 17 25.16 0.62 0.37
CA ASN A 17 24.88 -0.80 0.58
C ASN A 17 23.94 -0.99 1.76
N SER A 18 22.82 -1.69 1.55
CA SER A 18 21.85 -2.00 2.60
C SER A 18 21.77 -3.51 2.81
N PRO A 19 22.86 -4.18 3.21
CA PRO A 19 23.05 -5.62 3.03
C PRO A 19 22.02 -6.51 3.74
N ARG A 20 21.36 -6.01 4.79
CA ARG A 20 20.23 -6.71 5.42
C ARG A 20 18.92 -6.50 4.66
N LEU A 21 18.67 -5.26 4.20
CA LEU A 21 17.50 -4.93 3.39
C LEU A 21 17.59 -5.64 2.03
N ASP A 22 18.71 -5.54 1.33
CA ASP A 22 18.91 -6.12 0.00
C ASP A 22 18.76 -7.65 0.01
N ARG A 23 19.20 -8.30 1.10
CA ARG A 23 19.07 -9.76 1.28
C ARG A 23 17.62 -10.19 1.53
N GLU A 24 16.87 -9.41 2.31
CA GLU A 24 15.51 -9.74 2.73
C GLU A 24 14.41 -9.04 1.91
N PHE A 25 14.78 -8.19 0.95
CA PHE A 25 13.80 -7.40 0.19
C PHE A 25 12.79 -8.30 -0.54
N GLY A 26 13.27 -9.39 -1.14
CA GLY A 26 12.39 -10.36 -1.78
C GLY A 26 11.45 -11.06 -0.80
N SER A 27 11.91 -11.37 0.42
CA SER A 27 11.09 -12.05 1.43
C SER A 27 10.01 -11.10 1.98
N SER A 28 10.36 -9.84 2.24
CA SER A 28 9.44 -8.82 2.73
C SER A 28 8.35 -8.48 1.71
N VAL A 29 8.69 -8.33 0.43
CA VAL A 29 7.69 -8.08 -0.64
C VAL A 29 6.74 -9.27 -0.79
N ARG A 30 7.25 -10.50 -0.75
CA ARG A 30 6.40 -11.71 -0.81
C ARG A 30 5.47 -11.81 0.39
N ALA A 31 5.96 -11.50 1.60
CA ALA A 31 5.15 -11.49 2.80
C ALA A 31 4.04 -10.43 2.74
N ALA A 32 4.37 -9.20 2.34
CA ALA A 32 3.39 -8.12 2.17
C ALA A 32 2.32 -8.50 1.13
N ARG A 33 2.74 -9.07 -0.01
CA ARG A 33 1.80 -9.55 -1.03
C ARG A 33 0.88 -10.64 -0.49
N ALA A 34 1.41 -11.61 0.26
CA ALA A 34 0.60 -12.67 0.85
C ALA A 34 -0.42 -12.12 1.85
N GLN A 35 -0.04 -11.13 2.66
CA GLN A 35 -0.95 -10.46 3.59
C GLN A 35 -2.04 -9.66 2.89
N GLN A 36 -1.75 -9.07 1.72
CA GLN A 36 -2.73 -8.32 0.92
C GLN A 36 -3.59 -9.23 0.03
N THR A 37 -3.20 -10.48 -0.17
CA THR A 37 -3.95 -11.42 -1.03
C THR A 37 -5.06 -12.08 -0.24
N LEU A 38 -6.30 -11.62 -0.44
CA LEU A 38 -7.48 -12.15 0.24
C LEU A 38 -7.74 -13.64 -0.07
N ASN A 39 -7.61 -14.03 -1.34
CA ASN A 39 -7.82 -15.41 -1.77
C ASN A 39 -6.87 -15.77 -2.92
N PRO A 40 -5.79 -16.53 -2.66
CA PRO A 40 -4.82 -16.91 -3.68
C PRO A 40 -5.35 -17.95 -4.69
N GLN A 41 -6.47 -18.61 -4.40
CA GLN A 41 -7.06 -19.66 -5.26
C GLN A 41 -8.34 -19.19 -5.99
N ALA A 42 -8.68 -17.90 -5.93
CA ALA A 42 -9.94 -17.37 -6.44
C ALA A 42 -10.25 -17.76 -7.91
N GLY A 43 -9.24 -17.89 -8.77
CA GLY A 43 -9.41 -18.29 -10.18
C GLY A 43 -9.51 -19.80 -10.44
N ARG A 44 -9.33 -20.64 -9.41
CA ARG A 44 -9.36 -22.11 -9.51
C ARG A 44 -10.62 -22.72 -8.91
N GLU A 45 -11.49 -21.89 -8.33
CA GLU A 45 -12.78 -22.33 -7.79
C GLU A 45 -13.66 -22.89 -8.91
N SER A 46 -14.21 -24.09 -8.70
CA SER A 46 -15.12 -24.75 -9.64
C SER A 46 -16.36 -25.29 -8.89
N PRO A 47 -17.59 -24.92 -9.30
CA PRO A 47 -17.91 -23.99 -10.38
C PRO A 47 -17.45 -22.55 -10.06
N PRO A 48 -17.16 -21.71 -11.07
CA PRO A 48 -16.78 -20.32 -10.86
C PRO A 48 -17.82 -19.64 -9.98
N ARG A 49 -17.37 -18.97 -8.92
CA ARG A 49 -18.26 -18.22 -8.06
C ARG A 49 -18.94 -17.14 -8.90
N PRO A 50 -20.30 -17.08 -8.96
CA PRO A 50 -20.97 -16.03 -9.70
C PRO A 50 -20.57 -14.67 -9.12
N VAL A 51 -20.19 -13.75 -10.01
CA VAL A 51 -20.07 -12.34 -9.63
C VAL A 51 -21.46 -11.85 -9.24
N ASN A 52 -21.69 -11.60 -7.95
CA ASN A 52 -23.00 -11.20 -7.44
C ASN A 52 -23.44 -9.78 -7.86
N GLY A 53 -22.77 -9.18 -8.84
CA GLY A 53 -23.01 -7.80 -9.27
C GLY A 53 -22.75 -6.79 -8.15
N LEU A 54 -23.15 -5.54 -8.40
CA LEU A 54 -23.27 -4.52 -7.37
C LEU A 54 -24.66 -4.63 -6.76
N ASP A 55 -24.76 -4.48 -5.44
CA ASP A 55 -26.06 -4.33 -4.78
C ASP A 55 -26.77 -3.08 -5.35
N ALA A 56 -28.02 -3.26 -5.78
CA ALA A 56 -28.74 -2.22 -6.52
C ALA A 56 -28.98 -0.97 -5.68
N GLN A 57 -29.24 -1.14 -4.37
CA GLN A 57 -29.49 -0.02 -3.45
C GLN A 57 -28.19 0.73 -3.17
N ALA A 58 -27.09 0.01 -2.91
CA ALA A 58 -25.78 0.60 -2.73
C ALA A 58 -25.30 1.34 -3.98
N ALA A 59 -25.51 0.77 -5.17
CA ALA A 59 -25.15 1.40 -6.44
C ALA A 59 -25.94 2.70 -6.68
N ALA A 60 -27.26 2.68 -6.44
CA ALA A 60 -28.09 3.87 -6.56
C ALA A 60 -27.68 4.96 -5.55
N GLY A 61 -27.44 4.59 -4.29
CA GLY A 61 -26.99 5.50 -3.25
C GLY A 61 -25.63 6.12 -3.54
N ALA A 62 -24.67 5.33 -4.06
CA ALA A 62 -23.36 5.84 -4.48
C ALA A 62 -23.49 6.89 -5.60
N TYR A 63 -24.35 6.62 -6.58
CA TYR A 63 -24.60 7.55 -7.68
C TYR A 63 -25.27 8.85 -7.20
N GLN A 64 -26.26 8.74 -6.32
CA GLN A 64 -26.93 9.90 -5.71
C GLN A 64 -25.95 10.73 -4.88
N ASN A 65 -25.12 10.10 -4.04
CA ASN A 65 -24.11 10.79 -3.25
C ASN A 65 -23.09 11.52 -4.13
N TYR A 66 -22.65 10.89 -5.23
CA TYR A 66 -21.77 11.51 -6.22
C TYR A 66 -22.40 12.73 -6.87
N GLN A 67 -23.68 12.68 -7.23
CA GLN A 67 -24.37 13.87 -7.76
C GLN A 67 -24.48 14.96 -6.69
N GLN A 68 -24.83 14.58 -5.46
CA GLN A 68 -25.03 15.50 -4.35
C GLN A 68 -23.73 16.18 -3.91
N SER A 69 -22.56 15.55 -4.09
CA SER A 69 -21.27 16.18 -3.76
C SER A 69 -20.93 17.38 -4.65
N PHE A 70 -21.55 17.52 -5.83
CA PHE A 70 -21.37 18.73 -6.66
C PHE A 70 -22.29 19.88 -6.23
N ILE A 71 -23.32 19.60 -5.45
CA ILE A 71 -24.34 20.57 -5.01
C ILE A 71 -24.08 20.99 -3.56
N THR A 72 -23.55 20.07 -2.75
CA THR A 72 -23.24 20.29 -1.35
C THR A 72 -21.88 20.97 -1.23
N LYS A 73 -21.83 22.16 -0.63
CA LYS A 73 -20.55 22.70 -0.15
C LYS A 73 -20.14 21.85 1.05
N ASP A 74 -19.13 21.00 0.88
CA ASP A 74 -18.51 20.36 2.03
C ASP A 74 -17.77 21.43 2.84
N ASP A 75 -18.16 21.63 4.09
CA ASP A 75 -17.28 22.26 5.08
C ASP A 75 -16.11 21.31 5.30
N GLN A 76 -15.07 21.48 4.49
CA GLN A 76 -13.80 20.76 4.62
C GLN A 76 -13.12 21.22 5.91
N SER A 77 -13.60 20.71 7.05
CA SER A 77 -12.88 20.77 8.31
C SER A 77 -11.66 19.87 8.18
N ASN A 78 -10.55 20.48 7.76
CA ASN A 78 -9.23 19.87 7.57
C ASN A 78 -8.60 19.40 8.90
N ASN A 79 -9.30 18.56 9.67
CA ASN A 79 -8.81 18.04 10.95
C ASN A 79 -8.34 16.59 10.85
N PHE A 80 -7.65 16.26 9.75
CA PHE A 80 -6.99 14.97 9.60
C PHE A 80 -5.64 14.99 10.31
N THR A 81 -5.61 14.45 11.53
CA THR A 81 -4.35 14.19 12.26
C THR A 81 -3.89 12.77 12.00
N ILE A 82 -2.95 12.59 11.07
CA ILE A 82 -2.19 11.34 10.96
C ILE A 82 -1.17 11.31 12.09
N GLY A 83 -1.27 10.34 12.99
CA GLY A 83 -0.24 10.08 14.01
C GLY A 83 -0.65 10.29 15.46
N GLY A 84 -1.95 10.27 15.79
CA GLY A 84 -2.42 10.12 17.17
C GLY A 84 -2.03 8.77 17.76
N ARG A 85 -0.79 8.67 18.24
CA ARG A 85 -0.24 7.54 19.00
C ARG A 85 -1.12 7.27 20.23
N ARG A 86 -1.58 6.02 20.38
CA ARG A 86 -1.69 5.40 21.71
C ARG A 86 -0.42 4.59 21.96
#